data_AF-A0A954Y6G6-F1
#
_entry.id   AF-A0A954Y6G6-F1
#
_cell.length_a   1.000
_cell.length_b   1.000
_cell.length_c   1.000
_cell.angle_alpha   90.00
_cell.angle_beta   90.00
_cell.angle_gamma   90.00
#
_symmetry.space_group_name_H-M   'P 1'
#
loop_
_entity.id
_entity.type
_entity.pdbx_description
1 polymer ?
#
loop_
_entity_poly.entity_id
_entity_poly.type
_entity_poly.pdbx_seq_one_letter_code
_entity_poly.pdbx_strand_id
1 'polypeptide(L)'
;MQRSAVGDSLVRRLRRKPIRESLITELGRQALLLSAREEFGLATRDATFFEQVNRGGSETFEVRLNVWYNAGSEVSVMRGDNRLLVEELGINPEYVRTYQRLATTLESMSRERFVALLSEAGYKPSPNEVLDEAPLPEGVDEALLRMNHLSQWHALRKLHSAMRDSGESPERLAAIARAYANLAQLYTPLMDLRGSACRARALLYAERLAHRWPDRVATHWDKAYVYVMVGMIQSGYESLLAAKQAESTGQTPPNWVLLLEAYRKYRFEDLHSAYLDSDSPLSELAGNLWVRAVRQNNCDQLTLAACREVLATNPTCMWLMDLAYQDSGVGFNHLSTAMMPRTHSHQLLTCLPGVADLPEEVAESLADTDPLAMDAARVRVANQLIAQGEDDRQEPSLALLGRGIEAWNALHAARRGLFVKHSLGRSAEDEMLRLEPQFKNYPLAPLVQTLEAPPGANPADYAKFLGAYRFVDGAGLGAFYEITRSLPDDAAVRNMTILDVRRALRDSRSQVENDVSDAMSRW
;
A
#
# COMPACT_ATOMS: atom_id res chain seq x y z
N MET A 1 -3.22 -12.41 -41.24
CA MET A 1 -3.87 -11.38 -40.41
C MET A 1 -3.34 -10.01 -40.79
N GLN A 2 -4.10 -9.23 -41.55
CA GLN A 2 -3.73 -7.84 -41.87
C GLN A 2 -3.91 -6.98 -40.61
N ARG A 3 -2.81 -6.44 -40.07
CA ARG A 3 -2.88 -5.41 -39.03
C ARG A 3 -3.51 -4.17 -39.66
N SER A 4 -4.61 -3.70 -39.09
CA SER A 4 -5.27 -2.48 -39.56
C SER A 4 -4.33 -1.29 -39.35
N ALA A 5 -4.38 -0.29 -40.24
CA ALA A 5 -3.61 0.96 -40.10
C ALA A 5 -3.85 1.67 -38.76
N VAL A 6 -5.01 1.41 -38.12
CA VAL A 6 -5.36 1.85 -36.77
C VAL A 6 -4.45 1.18 -35.73
N GLY A 7 -4.20 -0.13 -35.85
CA GLY A 7 -3.29 -0.89 -34.98
C GLY A 7 -1.84 -0.39 -35.08
N ASP A 8 -1.35 -0.10 -36.26
CA ASP A 8 0.02 0.40 -36.44
C ASP A 8 0.21 1.84 -35.93
N SER A 9 -0.82 2.71 -36.01
CA SER A 9 -0.76 4.06 -35.43
C SER A 9 -0.81 4.04 -33.90
N LEU A 10 -1.60 3.12 -33.32
CA LEU A 10 -1.70 2.92 -31.87
C LEU A 10 -0.37 2.37 -31.33
N VAL A 11 0.20 1.37 -31.99
CA VAL A 11 1.52 0.80 -31.66
C VAL A 11 2.63 1.85 -31.77
N ARG A 12 2.62 2.72 -32.78
CA ARG A 12 3.60 3.83 -32.89
C ARG A 12 3.43 4.90 -31.80
N ARG A 13 2.20 5.19 -31.37
CA ARG A 13 1.93 6.13 -30.25
C ARG A 13 2.31 5.54 -28.90
N LEU A 14 2.05 4.24 -28.67
CA LEU A 14 2.40 3.52 -27.44
C LEU A 14 3.91 3.29 -27.29
N ARG A 15 4.66 3.22 -28.39
CA ARG A 15 6.14 3.11 -28.37
C ARG A 15 6.87 4.30 -27.72
N ARG A 16 6.20 5.43 -27.46
CA ARG A 16 6.88 6.66 -26.97
C ARG A 16 6.57 7.05 -25.53
N LYS A 17 5.56 6.46 -24.89
CA LYS A 17 5.21 6.81 -23.50
C LYS A 17 5.50 5.61 -22.59
N PRO A 18 6.26 5.80 -21.50
CA PRO A 18 6.43 4.74 -20.52
C PRO A 18 5.10 4.44 -19.83
N ILE A 19 4.89 3.18 -19.48
CA ILE A 19 3.88 2.71 -18.52
C ILE A 19 4.24 3.34 -17.18
N ARG A 20 3.29 4.06 -16.58
CA ARG A 20 3.48 4.81 -15.33
C ARG A 20 2.60 4.29 -14.22
N GLU A 21 2.51 2.97 -14.09
CA GLU A 21 1.77 2.36 -12.99
C GLU A 21 2.47 2.63 -11.66
N SER A 22 1.67 2.79 -10.61
CA SER A 22 2.18 3.12 -9.27
C SER A 22 3.15 2.07 -8.75
N LEU A 23 2.82 0.79 -8.89
CA LEU A 23 3.67 -0.30 -8.43
C LEU A 23 5.01 -0.36 -9.17
N ILE A 24 5.02 -0.11 -10.49
CA ILE A 24 6.27 -0.03 -11.27
C ILE A 24 7.15 1.09 -10.72
N THR A 25 6.58 2.28 -10.55
CA THR A 25 7.33 3.44 -10.02
C THR A 25 7.90 3.15 -8.64
N GLU A 26 7.09 2.56 -7.76
CA GLU A 26 7.50 2.22 -6.40
C GLU A 26 8.53 1.08 -6.35
N LEU A 27 8.49 0.08 -7.23
CA LEU A 27 9.51 -0.98 -7.26
C LEU A 27 10.92 -0.40 -7.40
N GLY A 28 11.11 0.57 -8.31
CA GLY A 28 12.41 1.23 -8.48
C GLY A 28 12.83 2.04 -7.23
N ARG A 29 11.93 2.87 -6.71
CA ARG A 29 12.19 3.71 -5.52
C ARG A 29 12.50 2.85 -4.29
N GLN A 30 11.65 1.87 -4.01
CA GLN A 30 11.78 1.01 -2.84
C GLN A 30 13.01 0.10 -2.91
N ALA A 31 13.49 -0.26 -4.11
CA ALA A 31 14.73 -1.03 -4.26
C ALA A 31 15.99 -0.22 -3.90
N LEU A 32 16.04 1.08 -4.24
CA LEU A 32 17.13 1.94 -3.76
C LEU A 32 17.06 2.13 -2.23
N LEU A 33 15.86 2.33 -1.68
CA LEU A 33 15.68 2.46 -0.24
C LEU A 33 16.01 1.15 0.52
N LEU A 34 15.70 -0.01 -0.07
CA LEU A 34 16.09 -1.32 0.45
C LEU A 34 17.62 -1.41 0.53
N SER A 35 18.33 -1.03 -0.54
CA SER A 35 19.79 -0.98 -0.57
C SER A 35 20.35 -0.11 0.56
N ALA A 36 19.81 1.11 0.71
CA ALA A 36 20.23 2.03 1.77
C ALA A 36 20.01 1.47 3.20
N ARG A 37 18.90 0.75 3.43
CA ARG A 37 18.61 0.14 4.74
C ARG A 37 19.48 -1.07 5.02
N GLU A 38 19.45 -2.06 4.13
CA GLU A 38 19.99 -3.40 4.44
C GLU A 38 21.49 -3.54 4.14
N GLU A 39 22.03 -2.71 3.23
CA GLU A 39 23.44 -2.80 2.83
C GLU A 39 24.30 -1.67 3.44
N PHE A 40 23.67 -0.60 3.95
CA PHE A 40 24.35 0.55 4.56
C PHE A 40 23.89 0.85 5.99
N GLY A 41 22.88 0.16 6.52
CA GLY A 41 22.35 0.41 7.86
C GLY A 41 21.75 1.81 8.04
N LEU A 42 21.38 2.50 6.95
CA LEU A 42 20.87 3.87 7.01
C LEU A 42 19.41 3.89 7.46
N ALA A 43 19.03 4.95 8.18
CA ALA A 43 17.63 5.30 8.35
C ALA A 43 17.15 5.96 7.04
N THR A 44 16.00 5.51 6.52
CA THR A 44 15.44 6.05 5.29
C THR A 44 14.23 6.94 5.55
N ARG A 45 13.97 7.87 4.63
CA ARG A 45 12.74 8.65 4.56
C ARG A 45 12.15 8.51 3.18
N ASP A 46 10.85 8.34 3.12
CA ASP A 46 10.16 8.03 1.89
C ASP A 46 9.04 9.04 1.62
N ALA A 47 9.28 9.87 0.62
CA ALA A 47 8.34 10.89 0.18
C ALA A 47 6.98 10.30 -0.27
N THR A 48 6.92 9.02 -0.65
CA THR A 48 5.68 8.34 -1.02
C THR A 48 4.70 8.25 0.17
N PHE A 49 5.22 8.20 1.39
CA PHE A 49 4.44 8.23 2.62
C PHE A 49 4.31 9.63 3.23
N PHE A 50 4.71 10.67 2.49
CA PHE A 50 4.75 12.06 2.93
C PHE A 50 5.65 12.33 4.14
N GLU A 51 6.70 11.53 4.30
CA GLU A 51 7.80 11.89 5.19
C GLU A 51 8.52 13.12 4.63
N GLN A 52 9.04 13.95 5.54
CA GLN A 52 9.73 15.17 5.16
C GLN A 52 11.06 14.81 4.47
N VAL A 53 11.23 15.29 3.24
CA VAL A 53 12.45 15.11 2.46
C VAL A 53 12.97 16.47 1.99
N ASN A 54 14.26 16.71 2.18
CA ASN A 54 14.91 17.90 1.63
C ASN A 54 15.21 17.66 0.14
N ARG A 55 14.26 18.00 -0.76
CA ARG A 55 14.31 17.68 -2.20
C ARG A 55 15.56 18.16 -2.95
N GLY A 56 16.34 19.10 -2.39
CA GLY A 56 17.62 19.56 -2.96
C GLY A 56 18.85 19.11 -2.17
N GLY A 57 18.66 18.35 -1.09
CA GLY A 57 19.74 17.87 -0.24
C GLY A 57 20.58 16.81 -0.93
N SER A 58 21.86 16.74 -0.57
CA SER A 58 22.80 15.72 -1.06
C SER A 58 22.38 14.28 -0.73
N GLU A 59 21.49 14.11 0.25
CA GLU A 59 20.99 12.81 0.71
C GLU A 59 19.67 12.41 0.05
N THR A 60 19.10 13.27 -0.81
CA THR A 60 17.85 12.96 -1.51
C THR A 60 18.12 12.46 -2.92
N PHE A 61 17.53 11.31 -3.23
CA PHE A 61 17.60 10.69 -4.54
C PHE A 61 16.22 10.65 -5.19
N GLU A 62 16.17 10.94 -6.48
CA GLU A 62 15.00 10.70 -7.31
C GLU A 62 15.23 9.42 -8.12
N VAL A 63 14.32 8.46 -7.99
CA VAL A 63 14.36 7.22 -8.77
C VAL A 63 13.18 7.20 -9.73
N ARG A 64 13.46 6.90 -11.00
CA ARG A 64 12.46 6.72 -12.05
C ARG A 64 12.63 5.36 -12.69
N LEU A 65 11.58 4.55 -12.67
CA LEU A 65 11.50 3.32 -13.44
C LEU A 65 10.53 3.54 -14.61
N ASN A 66 11.06 3.47 -15.82
CA ASN A 66 10.28 3.58 -17.04
C ASN A 66 10.18 2.19 -17.68
N VAL A 67 8.97 1.78 -18.05
CA VAL A 67 8.73 0.53 -18.78
C VAL A 67 8.02 0.87 -20.07
N TRP A 68 8.50 0.40 -21.22
CA TRP A 68 7.89 0.68 -22.51
C TRP A 68 7.46 -0.60 -23.21
N TYR A 69 6.29 -0.56 -23.86
CA TYR A 69 5.86 -1.67 -24.70
C TYR A 69 6.83 -1.87 -25.88
N ASN A 70 7.46 -3.05 -25.94
CA ASN A 70 8.41 -3.46 -26.99
C ASN A 70 9.70 -2.63 -27.06
N ALA A 71 10.06 -1.89 -26.00
CA ALA A 71 11.31 -1.14 -25.93
C ALA A 71 12.03 -1.36 -24.59
N GLY A 72 11.67 -2.43 -23.87
CA GLY A 72 12.28 -2.77 -22.58
C GLY A 72 11.90 -1.83 -21.44
N SER A 73 12.79 -1.75 -20.46
CA SER A 73 12.64 -0.91 -19.28
C SER A 73 13.98 -0.33 -18.87
N GLU A 74 13.94 0.82 -18.21
CA GLU A 74 15.10 1.57 -17.74
C GLU A 74 14.84 2.08 -16.33
N VAL A 75 15.78 1.85 -15.42
CA VAL A 75 15.83 2.53 -14.13
C VAL A 75 16.85 3.66 -14.20
N SER A 76 16.51 4.80 -13.61
CA SER A 76 17.44 5.91 -13.45
C SER A 76 17.38 6.49 -12.06
N VAL A 77 18.54 6.90 -11.55
CA VAL A 77 18.72 7.53 -10.24
C VAL A 77 19.35 8.89 -10.45
N MET A 78 18.77 9.92 -9.83
CA MET A 78 19.25 11.29 -9.90
C MET A 78 19.45 11.85 -8.50
N ARG A 79 20.32 12.86 -8.38
CA ARG A 79 20.52 13.67 -7.18
C ARG A 79 20.57 15.14 -7.59
N GLY A 80 19.51 15.88 -7.30
CA GLY A 80 19.27 17.18 -7.94
C GLY A 80 19.20 17.02 -9.46
N ASP A 81 19.95 17.85 -10.19
CA ASP A 81 20.03 17.77 -11.65
C ASP A 81 21.05 16.73 -12.18
N ASN A 82 21.80 16.08 -11.29
CA ASN A 82 22.83 15.12 -11.67
C ASN A 82 22.22 13.72 -11.84
N ARG A 83 22.34 13.14 -13.04
CA ARG A 83 21.97 11.75 -13.32
C ARG A 83 23.11 10.82 -12.89
N LEU A 84 22.90 10.07 -11.82
CA LEU A 84 23.92 9.20 -11.21
C LEU A 84 23.94 7.80 -11.83
N LEU A 85 22.76 7.28 -12.19
CA LEU A 85 22.63 5.97 -12.82
C LEU A 85 21.56 5.98 -13.90
N VAL A 86 21.83 5.21 -14.95
CA VAL A 86 20.92 4.85 -16.03
C VAL A 86 21.20 3.41 -16.38
N GLU A 87 20.22 2.53 -16.22
CA GLU A 87 20.42 1.12 -16.48
C GLU A 87 19.21 0.53 -17.19
N GLU A 88 19.46 -0.08 -18.34
CA GLU A 88 18.47 -0.84 -19.08
C GLU A 88 18.32 -2.22 -18.45
N LEU A 89 17.07 -2.61 -18.13
CA LEU A 89 16.79 -3.89 -17.47
C LEU A 89 16.40 -4.99 -18.47
N GLY A 90 16.15 -4.63 -19.73
CA GLY A 90 15.74 -5.58 -20.77
C GLY A 90 14.39 -6.28 -20.52
N ILE A 91 13.54 -5.75 -19.63
CA ILE A 91 12.23 -6.34 -19.32
C ILE A 91 11.17 -5.71 -20.23
N ASN A 92 10.60 -6.54 -21.10
CA ASN A 92 9.40 -6.16 -21.84
C ASN A 92 8.16 -6.44 -20.98
N PRO A 93 7.18 -5.54 -20.95
CA PRO A 93 5.96 -5.74 -20.18
C PRO A 93 5.15 -6.93 -20.73
N GLU A 94 4.84 -7.87 -19.83
CA GLU A 94 3.95 -9.01 -19.99
C GLU A 94 2.80 -8.90 -18.97
N TYR A 95 1.58 -9.21 -19.39
CA TYR A 95 0.36 -8.98 -18.59
C TYR A 95 0.42 -9.53 -17.16
N VAL A 96 0.96 -10.75 -16.98
CA VAL A 96 0.93 -11.44 -15.67
C VAL A 96 2.27 -11.36 -14.91
N ARG A 97 3.40 -11.24 -15.63
CA ARG A 97 4.74 -11.47 -15.05
C ARG A 97 5.59 -10.21 -14.91
N THR A 98 5.12 -9.06 -15.39
CA THR A 98 5.92 -7.81 -15.37
C THR A 98 6.43 -7.47 -13.96
N TYR A 99 5.54 -7.40 -12.97
CA TYR A 99 5.93 -7.00 -11.61
C TYR A 99 6.88 -7.99 -10.96
N GLN A 100 6.69 -9.30 -11.18
CA GLN A 100 7.57 -10.33 -10.65
C GLN A 100 8.98 -10.17 -11.22
N ARG A 101 9.10 -10.04 -12.56
CA ARG A 101 10.38 -9.87 -13.23
C ARG A 101 11.08 -8.57 -12.82
N LEU A 102 10.33 -7.48 -12.69
CA LEU A 102 10.86 -6.21 -12.20
C LEU A 102 11.34 -6.34 -10.76
N ALA A 103 10.56 -6.95 -9.86
CA ALA A 103 10.94 -7.15 -8.47
C ALA A 103 12.22 -8.00 -8.35
N THR A 104 12.31 -9.14 -9.05
CA THR A 104 13.51 -10.00 -9.03
C THR A 104 14.74 -9.24 -9.53
N THR A 105 14.60 -8.46 -10.61
CA THR A 105 15.72 -7.71 -11.20
C THR A 105 16.16 -6.56 -10.29
N LEU A 106 15.20 -5.80 -9.75
CA LEU A 106 15.48 -4.66 -8.89
C LEU A 106 15.98 -5.08 -7.50
N GLU A 107 15.55 -6.24 -6.99
CA GLU A 107 16.14 -6.83 -5.78
C GLU A 107 17.62 -7.16 -6.00
N SER A 108 17.99 -7.82 -7.11
CA SER A 108 19.40 -8.08 -7.42
C SER A 108 20.20 -6.77 -7.54
N MET A 109 19.65 -5.76 -8.22
CA MET A 109 20.27 -4.43 -8.27
C MET A 109 20.43 -3.80 -6.89
N SER A 110 19.52 -4.04 -5.95
CA SER A 110 19.60 -3.50 -4.58
C SER A 110 20.78 -4.03 -3.77
N ARG A 111 21.35 -5.18 -4.15
CA ARG A 111 22.55 -5.75 -3.51
C ARG A 111 23.84 -5.50 -4.28
N GLU A 112 23.72 -5.02 -5.51
CA GLU A 112 24.86 -4.85 -6.42
C GLU A 112 24.93 -3.40 -6.91
N ARG A 113 24.18 -3.07 -7.96
CA ARG A 113 24.27 -1.79 -8.67
C ARG A 113 23.95 -0.58 -7.80
N PHE A 114 22.95 -0.68 -6.92
CA PHE A 114 22.64 0.41 -5.99
C PHE A 114 23.65 0.50 -4.84
N VAL A 115 24.29 -0.61 -4.45
CA VAL A 115 25.40 -0.58 -3.48
C VAL A 115 26.61 0.15 -4.06
N ALA A 116 26.95 -0.13 -5.32
CA ALA A 116 28.00 0.61 -6.02
C ALA A 116 27.67 2.11 -6.12
N LEU A 117 26.45 2.45 -6.55
CA LEU A 117 26.00 3.84 -6.64
C LEU A 117 26.06 4.57 -5.29
N LEU A 118 25.58 3.96 -4.20
CA LEU A 118 25.59 4.60 -2.88
C LEU A 118 27.01 4.77 -2.33
N SER A 119 27.90 3.80 -2.60
CA SER A 119 29.32 3.90 -2.25
C SER A 119 30.01 5.04 -3.00
N GLU A 120 29.77 5.16 -4.31
CA GLU A 120 30.26 6.27 -5.14
C GLU A 120 29.70 7.63 -4.67
N ALA A 121 28.48 7.62 -4.14
CA ALA A 121 27.84 8.79 -3.52
C ALA A 121 28.40 9.15 -2.14
N GLY A 122 29.34 8.38 -1.58
CA GLY A 122 30.06 8.65 -0.33
C GLY A 122 29.54 7.91 0.90
N TYR A 123 28.54 7.03 0.76
CA TYR A 123 28.05 6.22 1.88
C TYR A 123 28.97 5.03 2.13
N LYS A 124 29.05 4.59 3.39
CA LYS A 124 29.88 3.45 3.79
C LYS A 124 29.00 2.21 3.96
N PRO A 125 29.26 1.12 3.22
CA PRO A 125 28.54 -0.12 3.39
C PRO A 125 28.65 -0.63 4.83
N SER A 126 27.52 -1.12 5.34
CA SER A 126 27.38 -1.75 6.65
C SER A 126 26.24 -2.77 6.53
N PRO A 127 26.42 -3.84 5.74
CA PRO A 127 25.37 -4.80 5.47
C PRO A 127 25.00 -5.56 6.74
N ASN A 128 23.72 -5.92 6.87
CA ASN A 128 23.28 -6.79 7.96
C ASN A 128 24.02 -8.14 7.92
N GLU A 129 24.34 -8.68 9.09
CA GLU A 129 24.83 -10.05 9.20
C GLU A 129 23.76 -11.02 8.67
N VAL A 130 24.15 -12.05 7.92
CA VAL A 130 23.22 -13.06 7.41
C VAL A 130 23.31 -14.29 8.30
N LEU A 131 22.18 -14.67 8.88
CA LEU A 131 22.03 -15.81 9.78
C LEU A 131 21.25 -16.92 9.10
N ASP A 132 21.58 -18.18 9.40
CA ASP A 132 20.81 -19.32 8.92
C ASP A 132 19.41 -19.35 9.54
N GLU A 133 19.28 -18.99 10.81
CA GLU A 133 18.00 -18.93 11.51
C GLU A 133 18.07 -17.88 12.61
N ALA A 134 16.94 -17.25 12.90
CA ALA A 134 16.78 -16.44 14.10
C ALA A 134 15.31 -16.41 14.52
N PRO A 135 15.00 -16.41 15.83
CA PRO A 135 13.63 -16.29 16.27
C PRO A 135 13.06 -14.91 15.89
N LEU A 136 11.74 -14.90 15.68
CA LEU A 136 11.00 -13.66 15.58
C LEU A 136 10.99 -12.94 16.95
N PRO A 137 11.03 -11.60 16.97
CA PRO A 137 10.82 -10.85 18.19
C PRO A 137 9.46 -11.19 18.84
N GLU A 138 9.40 -11.11 20.17
CA GLU A 138 8.18 -11.39 20.93
C GLU A 138 6.99 -10.56 20.42
N GLY A 139 5.82 -11.19 20.26
CA GLY A 139 4.59 -10.55 19.83
C GLY A 139 4.45 -10.35 18.32
N VAL A 140 5.49 -10.63 17.52
CA VAL A 140 5.46 -10.43 16.07
C VAL A 140 4.52 -11.42 15.38
N ASP A 141 4.54 -12.70 15.78
CA ASP A 141 3.66 -13.71 15.18
C ASP A 141 2.19 -13.37 15.40
N GLU A 142 1.82 -12.98 16.62
CA GLU A 142 0.48 -12.54 16.96
C GLU A 142 0.08 -11.29 16.17
N ALA A 143 0.99 -10.33 16.05
CA ALA A 143 0.73 -9.09 15.32
C ALA A 143 0.51 -9.33 13.81
N LEU A 144 1.27 -10.25 13.20
CA LEU A 144 1.12 -10.62 11.79
C LEU A 144 -0.24 -11.23 11.48
N LEU A 145 -0.86 -11.91 12.44
CA LEU A 145 -2.18 -12.53 12.31
C LEU A 145 -3.34 -11.53 12.37
N ARG A 146 -3.11 -10.32 12.90
CA ARG A 146 -4.16 -9.29 13.01
C ARG A 146 -4.29 -8.50 11.72
N MET A 147 -5.49 -8.47 11.13
CA MET A 147 -5.79 -7.74 9.91
C MET A 147 -6.17 -6.27 10.19
N ASN A 148 -5.29 -5.59 10.93
CA ASN A 148 -5.32 -4.15 11.15
C ASN A 148 -3.94 -3.53 10.97
N HIS A 149 -3.90 -2.26 10.56
CA HIS A 149 -2.64 -1.63 10.16
C HIS A 149 -1.68 -1.42 11.35
N LEU A 150 -2.17 -1.06 12.53
CA LEU A 150 -1.32 -0.78 13.71
C LEU A 150 -0.54 -2.01 14.19
N SER A 151 -1.17 -3.19 14.16
CA SER A 151 -0.46 -4.45 14.45
C SER A 151 0.65 -4.74 13.45
N GLN A 152 0.42 -4.51 12.15
CA GLN A 152 1.46 -4.70 11.13
C GLN A 152 2.60 -3.68 11.29
N TRP A 153 2.28 -2.46 11.72
CA TRP A 153 3.28 -1.43 12.09
C TRP A 153 4.16 -1.85 13.26
N HIS A 154 3.54 -2.36 14.33
CA HIS A 154 4.24 -2.91 15.47
C HIS A 154 5.21 -4.01 15.06
N ALA A 155 4.73 -4.98 14.25
CA ALA A 155 5.55 -6.07 13.75
C ALA A 155 6.75 -5.55 12.95
N LEU A 156 6.52 -4.63 11.99
CA LEU A 156 7.59 -4.09 11.15
C LEU A 156 8.68 -3.37 11.96
N ARG A 157 8.32 -2.51 12.92
CA ARG A 157 9.32 -1.81 13.74
C ARG A 157 10.21 -2.79 14.52
N LYS A 158 9.60 -3.79 15.17
CA LYS A 158 10.35 -4.83 15.88
C LYS A 158 11.26 -5.64 14.95
N LEU A 159 10.75 -6.01 13.77
CA LEU A 159 11.50 -6.80 12.78
C LEU A 159 12.69 -6.05 12.20
N HIS A 160 12.51 -4.79 11.81
CA HIS A 160 13.61 -3.95 11.29
C HIS A 160 14.65 -3.67 12.36
N SER A 161 14.25 -3.42 13.62
CA SER A 161 15.21 -3.29 14.72
C SER A 161 16.00 -4.59 14.90
N ALA A 162 15.31 -5.73 14.99
CA ALA A 162 15.97 -7.02 15.17
C ALA A 162 16.93 -7.39 14.03
N MET A 163 16.58 -7.05 12.78
CA MET A 163 17.47 -7.24 11.63
C MET A 163 18.71 -6.36 11.68
N ARG A 164 18.56 -5.09 12.10
CA ARG A 164 19.69 -4.17 12.27
C ARG A 164 20.60 -4.58 13.43
N ASP A 165 20.02 -5.03 14.54
CA ASP A 165 20.73 -5.29 15.79
C ASP A 165 21.40 -6.67 15.82
N SER A 166 20.78 -7.66 15.17
CA SER A 166 21.18 -9.06 15.29
C SER A 166 21.07 -9.84 13.98
N GLY A 167 21.05 -9.16 12.84
CA GLY A 167 21.16 -9.79 11.53
C GLY A 167 19.86 -10.22 10.86
N GLU A 168 19.97 -10.40 9.55
CA GLU A 168 18.97 -10.90 8.63
C GLU A 168 18.85 -12.43 8.74
N SER A 169 17.63 -12.95 8.89
CA SER A 169 17.33 -14.38 8.87
C SER A 169 16.14 -14.64 7.94
N PRO A 170 15.92 -15.88 7.47
CA PRO A 170 14.79 -16.20 6.62
C PRO A 170 13.45 -15.96 7.32
N GLU A 171 13.35 -16.25 8.62
CA GLU A 171 12.12 -16.02 9.41
C GLU A 171 11.79 -14.52 9.47
N ARG A 172 12.80 -13.68 9.78
CA ARG A 172 12.64 -12.23 9.88
C ARG A 172 12.30 -11.59 8.54
N LEU A 173 12.97 -12.00 7.47
CA LEU A 173 12.67 -11.51 6.12
C LEU A 173 11.29 -11.92 5.64
N ALA A 174 10.90 -13.18 5.86
CA ALA A 174 9.56 -13.66 5.57
C ALA A 174 8.50 -12.86 6.35
N ALA A 175 8.72 -12.61 7.64
CA ALA A 175 7.83 -11.81 8.46
C ALA A 175 7.71 -10.35 7.97
N ILE A 176 8.81 -9.70 7.58
CA ILE A 176 8.76 -8.34 7.00
C ILE A 176 7.98 -8.32 5.69
N ALA A 177 8.24 -9.30 4.81
CA ALA A 177 7.56 -9.39 3.52
C ALA A 177 6.04 -9.59 3.72
N ARG A 178 5.64 -10.47 4.65
CA ARG A 178 4.23 -10.68 5.02
C ARG A 178 3.58 -9.43 5.62
N ALA A 179 4.26 -8.74 6.54
CA ALA A 179 3.72 -7.53 7.16
C ALA A 179 3.47 -6.40 6.15
N TYR A 180 4.42 -6.18 5.23
CA TYR A 180 4.22 -5.23 4.14
C TYR A 180 3.13 -5.66 3.16
N ALA A 181 2.97 -6.96 2.88
CA ALA A 181 1.89 -7.46 2.03
C ALA A 181 0.52 -7.24 2.69
N ASN A 182 0.42 -7.41 4.01
CA ASN A 182 -0.78 -7.10 4.77
C ASN A 182 -1.08 -5.60 4.78
N LEU A 183 -0.09 -4.75 5.04
CA LEU A 183 -0.26 -3.30 4.96
C LEU A 183 -0.68 -2.84 3.56
N ALA A 184 -0.10 -3.41 2.51
CA ALA A 184 -0.49 -3.12 1.13
C ALA A 184 -1.99 -3.35 0.89
N GLN A 185 -2.52 -4.46 1.41
CA GLN A 185 -3.95 -4.74 1.33
C GLN A 185 -4.75 -3.73 2.15
N LEU A 186 -4.39 -3.56 3.43
CA LEU A 186 -5.10 -2.69 4.37
C LEU A 186 -5.09 -1.21 3.95
N TYR A 187 -4.06 -0.78 3.21
CA TYR A 187 -3.92 0.57 2.69
C TYR A 187 -4.46 0.78 1.29
N THR A 188 -5.02 -0.24 0.65
CA THR A 188 -5.69 -0.10 -0.66
C THR A 188 -6.76 1.00 -0.70
N PRO A 189 -7.53 1.29 0.37
CA PRO A 189 -8.51 2.38 0.37
C PRO A 189 -7.93 3.79 0.41
N LEU A 190 -6.65 3.95 0.75
CA LEU A 190 -6.10 5.26 1.09
C LEU A 190 -5.80 6.10 -0.15
N MET A 191 -5.89 7.42 0.02
CA MET A 191 -5.85 8.38 -1.10
C MET A 191 -4.50 8.45 -1.81
N ASP A 192 -3.45 7.97 -1.17
CA ASP A 192 -2.06 8.14 -1.58
C ASP A 192 -1.44 6.80 -2.03
N LEU A 193 -0.12 6.80 -2.17
CA LEU A 193 0.63 5.70 -2.76
C LEU A 193 1.15 4.66 -1.79
N ARG A 194 0.88 4.83 -0.50
CA ARG A 194 1.48 3.96 0.50
C ARG A 194 1.14 2.49 0.29
N GLY A 195 -0.06 2.19 -0.21
CA GLY A 195 -0.43 0.81 -0.56
C GLY A 195 0.49 0.23 -1.64
N SER A 196 0.85 1.03 -2.66
CA SER A 196 1.79 0.60 -3.71
C SER A 196 3.23 0.51 -3.21
N ALA A 197 3.68 1.43 -2.35
CA ALA A 197 4.99 1.35 -1.72
C ALA A 197 5.11 0.09 -0.84
N CYS A 198 4.08 -0.22 -0.05
CA CYS A 198 4.02 -1.46 0.73
C CYS A 198 4.05 -2.70 -0.17
N ARG A 199 3.32 -2.72 -1.31
CA ARG A 199 3.40 -3.83 -2.29
C ARG A 199 4.83 -4.00 -2.81
N ALA A 200 5.47 -2.91 -3.21
CA ALA A 200 6.85 -2.93 -3.71
C ALA A 200 7.83 -3.45 -2.65
N ARG A 201 7.74 -2.95 -1.41
CA ARG A 201 8.57 -3.45 -0.29
C ARG A 201 8.33 -4.95 -0.06
N ALA A 202 7.07 -5.39 -0.01
CA ALA A 202 6.73 -6.80 0.20
C ALA A 202 7.35 -7.69 -0.89
N LEU A 203 7.21 -7.30 -2.17
CA LEU A 203 7.79 -8.03 -3.29
C LEU A 203 9.32 -8.08 -3.22
N LEU A 204 9.98 -6.96 -2.96
CA LEU A 204 11.45 -6.91 -2.89
C LEU A 204 12.00 -7.75 -1.74
N TYR A 205 11.40 -7.70 -0.55
CA TYR A 205 11.80 -8.57 0.57
C TYR A 205 11.53 -10.05 0.29
N ALA A 206 10.44 -10.39 -0.41
CA ALA A 206 10.15 -11.76 -0.82
C ALA A 206 11.16 -12.29 -1.85
N GLU A 207 11.60 -11.45 -2.80
CA GLU A 207 12.67 -11.80 -3.75
C GLU A 207 14.03 -11.94 -3.04
N ARG A 208 14.30 -11.09 -2.03
CA ARG A 208 15.54 -11.18 -1.24
C ARG A 208 15.60 -12.48 -0.45
N LEU A 209 14.49 -12.86 0.19
CA LEU A 209 14.33 -14.17 0.84
C LEU A 209 14.59 -15.31 -0.16
N ALA A 210 13.98 -15.24 -1.35
CA ALA A 210 14.15 -16.22 -2.42
C ALA A 210 15.60 -16.38 -2.88
N HIS A 211 16.33 -15.27 -2.95
CA HIS A 211 17.72 -15.28 -3.36
C HIS A 211 18.64 -15.85 -2.30
N ARG A 212 18.42 -15.48 -1.03
CA ARG A 212 19.28 -15.85 0.10
C ARG A 212 19.09 -17.30 0.54
N TRP A 213 17.85 -17.80 0.56
CA TRP A 213 17.52 -19.18 0.94
C TRP A 213 16.63 -19.85 -0.12
N PRO A 214 17.15 -20.09 -1.34
CA PRO A 214 16.36 -20.66 -2.44
C PRO A 214 15.92 -22.10 -2.17
N ASP A 215 16.69 -22.85 -1.39
CA ASP A 215 16.46 -24.28 -1.17
C ASP A 215 15.49 -24.57 0.00
N ARG A 216 15.05 -23.54 0.73
CA ARG A 216 14.08 -23.71 1.82
C ARG A 216 12.66 -23.76 1.27
N VAL A 217 11.94 -24.85 1.55
CA VAL A 217 10.52 -24.99 1.15
C VAL A 217 9.67 -23.82 1.70
N ALA A 218 9.94 -23.40 2.94
CA ALA A 218 9.27 -22.25 3.56
C ALA A 218 9.36 -20.96 2.73
N THR A 219 10.50 -20.71 2.09
CA THR A 219 10.68 -19.56 1.20
C THR A 219 9.62 -19.53 0.10
N HIS A 220 9.28 -20.68 -0.49
CA HIS A 220 8.25 -20.75 -1.51
C HIS A 220 6.84 -20.50 -0.96
N TRP A 221 6.54 -20.97 0.25
CA TRP A 221 5.27 -20.65 0.91
C TRP A 221 5.16 -19.14 1.19
N ASP A 222 6.20 -18.51 1.74
CA ASP A 222 6.18 -17.09 2.07
C ASP A 222 6.09 -16.20 0.83
N LYS A 223 6.80 -16.55 -0.27
CA LYS A 223 6.61 -15.91 -1.57
C LYS A 223 5.16 -16.03 -2.06
N ALA A 224 4.56 -17.21 -1.91
CA ALA A 224 3.17 -17.42 -2.30
C ALA A 224 2.22 -16.52 -1.52
N TYR A 225 2.42 -16.39 -0.21
CA TYR A 225 1.66 -15.47 0.63
C TYR A 225 1.76 -14.04 0.11
N VAL A 226 2.98 -13.55 -0.07
CA VAL A 226 3.22 -12.18 -0.53
C VAL A 226 2.55 -11.93 -1.87
N TYR A 227 2.78 -12.80 -2.87
CA TYR A 227 2.20 -12.64 -4.18
C TYR A 227 0.66 -12.65 -4.15
N VAL A 228 0.04 -13.59 -3.44
CA VAL A 228 -1.43 -13.62 -3.32
C VAL A 228 -1.94 -12.35 -2.63
N MET A 229 -1.29 -11.93 -1.55
CA MET A 229 -1.72 -10.77 -0.78
C MET A 229 -1.59 -9.45 -1.55
N VAL A 230 -0.57 -9.30 -2.41
CA VAL A 230 -0.44 -8.11 -3.27
C VAL A 230 -1.27 -8.19 -4.56
N GLY A 231 -2.00 -9.30 -4.79
CA GLY A 231 -2.91 -9.49 -5.92
C GLY A 231 -2.36 -10.33 -7.09
N MET A 232 -1.12 -10.81 -7.01
CA MET A 232 -0.46 -11.61 -8.04
C MET A 232 -0.76 -13.11 -7.87
N ILE A 233 -2.04 -13.47 -7.95
CA ILE A 233 -2.55 -14.81 -7.61
C ILE A 233 -1.84 -15.92 -8.41
N GLN A 234 -1.58 -15.72 -9.70
CA GLN A 234 -0.91 -16.71 -10.55
C GLN A 234 0.55 -16.95 -10.12
N SER A 235 1.33 -15.89 -9.89
CA SER A 235 2.70 -16.02 -9.37
C SER A 235 2.73 -16.69 -7.99
N GLY A 236 1.74 -16.38 -7.14
CA GLY A 236 1.56 -17.04 -5.85
C GLY A 236 1.34 -18.55 -5.99
N TYR A 237 0.48 -18.95 -6.93
CA TYR A 237 0.25 -20.36 -7.22
C TYR A 237 1.50 -21.08 -7.76
N GLU A 238 2.26 -20.43 -8.65
CA GLU A 238 3.53 -20.99 -9.15
C GLU A 238 4.52 -21.24 -8.00
N SER A 239 4.56 -20.35 -6.99
CA SER A 239 5.36 -20.57 -5.78
C SER A 239 4.83 -21.71 -4.92
N LEU A 240 3.51 -21.88 -4.75
CA LEU A 240 2.95 -23.06 -4.06
C LEU A 240 3.29 -24.38 -4.78
N LEU A 241 3.32 -24.38 -6.11
CA LEU A 241 3.74 -25.56 -6.88
C LEU A 241 5.22 -25.88 -6.68
N ALA A 242 6.08 -24.86 -6.66
CA ALA A 242 7.50 -25.04 -6.36
C ALA A 242 7.70 -25.62 -4.95
N ALA A 243 6.95 -25.13 -3.96
CA ALA A 243 6.98 -25.67 -2.60
C ALA A 243 6.62 -27.17 -2.57
N LYS A 244 5.53 -27.57 -3.24
CA LYS A 244 5.09 -28.98 -3.33
C LYS A 244 6.12 -29.88 -4.01
N GLN A 245 6.83 -29.36 -5.00
CA GLN A 245 7.90 -30.11 -5.68
C GLN A 245 9.13 -30.27 -4.77
N ALA A 246 9.44 -29.26 -3.95
CA ALA A 246 10.53 -29.29 -2.98
C ALA A 246 10.20 -30.10 -1.70
N GLU A 247 8.91 -30.35 -1.42
CA GLU A 247 8.35 -31.03 -0.23
C GLU A 247 8.80 -32.49 -0.02
N SER A 248 9.69 -33.01 -0.88
CA SER A 248 10.45 -34.25 -0.66
C SER A 248 11.19 -34.32 0.70
N THR A 249 11.24 -33.21 1.44
CA THR A 249 11.89 -33.00 2.74
C THR A 249 11.00 -33.25 3.97
N GLY A 250 9.70 -33.54 3.81
CA GLY A 250 8.80 -33.87 4.92
C GLY A 250 8.40 -32.71 5.84
N GLN A 251 8.64 -31.45 5.41
CA GLN A 251 8.17 -30.26 6.13
C GLN A 251 6.66 -30.07 5.98
N THR A 252 5.97 -29.73 7.06
CA THR A 252 4.53 -29.43 7.04
C THR A 252 4.30 -27.97 6.64
N PRO A 253 3.42 -27.68 5.66
CA PRO A 253 3.09 -26.30 5.30
C PRO A 253 2.43 -25.56 6.48
N PRO A 254 2.69 -24.25 6.66
CA PRO A 254 1.95 -23.43 7.60
C PRO A 254 0.45 -23.47 7.32
N ASN A 255 -0.37 -23.45 8.37
CA ASN A 255 -1.83 -23.59 8.26
C ASN A 255 -2.47 -22.55 7.33
N TRP A 256 -1.90 -21.34 7.21
CA TRP A 256 -2.41 -20.31 6.30
C TRP A 256 -2.23 -20.66 4.82
N VAL A 257 -1.35 -21.59 4.46
CA VAL A 257 -1.16 -22.05 3.06
C VAL A 257 -2.46 -22.63 2.51
N LEU A 258 -3.21 -23.36 3.34
CA LEU A 258 -4.52 -23.93 2.98
C LEU A 258 -5.54 -22.83 2.61
N LEU A 259 -5.49 -21.69 3.30
CA LEU A 259 -6.35 -20.54 3.00
C LEU A 259 -5.99 -19.92 1.64
N LEU A 260 -4.70 -19.84 1.29
CA LEU A 260 -4.27 -19.34 -0.02
C LEU A 260 -4.73 -20.28 -1.15
N GLU A 261 -4.66 -21.60 -0.93
CA GLU A 261 -5.17 -22.57 -1.89
C GLU A 261 -6.69 -22.45 -2.08
N ALA A 262 -7.43 -22.29 -0.99
CA ALA A 262 -8.88 -22.09 -1.03
C ALA A 262 -9.24 -20.78 -1.75
N TYR A 263 -8.54 -19.69 -1.43
CA TYR A 263 -8.69 -18.39 -2.10
C TYR A 263 -8.47 -18.48 -3.60
N ARG A 264 -7.34 -19.06 -4.02
CA ARG A 264 -6.99 -19.21 -5.45
C ARG A 264 -7.98 -20.08 -6.23
N LYS A 265 -8.61 -21.05 -5.57
CA LYS A 265 -9.62 -21.95 -6.17
C LYS A 265 -11.06 -21.43 -5.99
N TYR A 266 -11.25 -20.24 -5.41
CA TYR A 266 -12.56 -19.69 -5.07
C TYR A 266 -13.43 -20.66 -4.26
N ARG A 267 -12.82 -21.40 -3.31
CA ARG A 267 -13.54 -22.27 -2.39
C ARG A 267 -14.14 -21.44 -1.26
N PHE A 268 -15.25 -20.76 -1.58
CA PHE A 268 -15.91 -19.82 -0.68
C PHE A 268 -16.30 -20.48 0.66
N GLU A 269 -16.83 -21.70 0.63
CA GLU A 269 -17.23 -22.46 1.83
C GLU A 269 -16.04 -22.81 2.73
N ASP A 270 -14.90 -23.22 2.16
CA ASP A 270 -13.68 -23.52 2.91
C ASP A 270 -13.17 -22.27 3.65
N LEU A 271 -13.14 -21.12 2.95
CA LEU A 271 -12.69 -19.84 3.53
C LEU A 271 -13.66 -19.34 4.61
N HIS A 272 -14.97 -19.45 4.35
CA HIS A 272 -16.00 -19.03 5.29
C HIS A 272 -16.00 -19.90 6.55
N SER A 273 -15.87 -21.22 6.40
CA SER A 273 -15.76 -22.15 7.53
C SER A 273 -14.52 -21.87 8.38
N ALA A 274 -13.37 -21.60 7.75
CA ALA A 274 -12.15 -21.24 8.45
C ALA A 274 -12.25 -19.86 9.15
N TYR A 275 -13.06 -18.95 8.63
CA TYR A 275 -13.38 -17.68 9.28
C TYR A 275 -14.27 -17.89 10.51
N LEU A 276 -15.28 -18.76 10.43
CA LEU A 276 -16.21 -19.03 11.53
C LEU A 276 -15.58 -19.76 12.72
N ASP A 277 -14.41 -20.37 12.53
CA ASP A 277 -13.60 -20.93 13.62
C ASP A 277 -12.94 -19.80 14.44
N SER A 278 -13.70 -19.24 15.38
CA SER A 278 -13.26 -18.10 16.21
C SER A 278 -12.09 -18.41 17.15
N ASP A 279 -11.84 -19.70 17.42
CA ASP A 279 -10.71 -20.14 18.24
C ASP A 279 -9.41 -20.19 17.42
N SER A 280 -9.51 -20.18 16.08
CA SER A 280 -8.37 -20.17 15.19
C SER A 280 -7.73 -18.77 15.12
N PRO A 281 -6.40 -18.66 15.32
CA PRO A 281 -5.68 -17.41 15.12
C PRO A 281 -5.72 -16.92 13.66
N LEU A 282 -6.14 -17.76 12.72
CA LEU A 282 -6.25 -17.45 11.30
C LEU A 282 -7.63 -16.91 10.89
N SER A 283 -8.60 -16.83 11.80
CA SER A 283 -9.98 -16.40 11.49
C SER A 283 -10.01 -15.04 10.78
N GLU A 284 -9.22 -14.05 11.24
CA GLU A 284 -9.19 -12.73 10.60
C GLU A 284 -8.66 -12.78 9.17
N LEU A 285 -7.59 -13.54 8.91
CA LEU A 285 -7.02 -13.72 7.57
C LEU A 285 -8.02 -14.46 6.66
N ALA A 286 -8.65 -15.53 7.16
CA ALA A 286 -9.65 -16.30 6.43
C ALA A 286 -10.84 -15.41 6.03
N GLY A 287 -11.35 -14.58 6.94
CA GLY A 287 -12.44 -13.64 6.66
C GLY A 287 -12.04 -12.58 5.62
N ASN A 288 -10.81 -12.07 5.69
CA ASN A 288 -10.29 -11.13 4.69
C ASN A 288 -10.18 -11.78 3.30
N LEU A 289 -9.63 -13.00 3.21
CA LEU A 289 -9.53 -13.73 1.94
C LEU A 289 -10.90 -14.13 1.39
N TRP A 290 -11.84 -14.52 2.25
CA TRP A 290 -13.22 -14.83 1.86
C TRP A 290 -13.90 -13.62 1.22
N VAL A 291 -13.88 -12.45 1.88
CA VAL A 291 -14.47 -11.23 1.32
C VAL A 291 -13.81 -10.85 -0.01
N ARG A 292 -12.48 -10.95 -0.10
CA ARG A 292 -11.77 -10.71 -1.37
C ARG A 292 -12.23 -11.67 -2.46
N ALA A 293 -12.43 -12.95 -2.14
CA ALA A 293 -12.88 -13.93 -3.11
C ALA A 293 -14.31 -13.60 -3.57
N VAL A 294 -15.21 -13.29 -2.63
CA VAL A 294 -16.60 -12.92 -2.94
C VAL A 294 -16.64 -11.71 -3.86
N ARG A 295 -15.83 -10.68 -3.58
CA ARG A 295 -15.73 -9.45 -4.38
C ARG A 295 -15.43 -9.72 -5.85
N GLN A 296 -14.63 -10.74 -6.17
CA GLN A 296 -14.30 -11.09 -7.56
C GLN A 296 -15.51 -11.57 -8.39
N ASN A 297 -16.63 -11.89 -7.76
CA ASN A 297 -17.89 -12.20 -8.46
C ASN A 297 -18.60 -10.95 -8.99
N ASN A 298 -18.07 -9.73 -8.74
CA ASN A 298 -18.67 -8.46 -9.15
C ASN A 298 -20.15 -8.33 -8.75
N CYS A 299 -20.49 -8.81 -7.55
CA CYS A 299 -21.83 -8.72 -6.98
C CYS A 299 -21.79 -7.95 -5.66
N ASP A 300 -22.17 -6.66 -5.74
CA ASP A 300 -22.13 -5.71 -4.62
C ASP A 300 -22.93 -6.23 -3.40
N GLN A 301 -24.08 -6.86 -3.64
CA GLN A 301 -24.92 -7.41 -2.56
C GLN A 301 -24.24 -8.54 -1.79
N LEU A 302 -23.56 -9.46 -2.50
CA LEU A 302 -22.82 -10.55 -1.87
C LEU A 302 -21.59 -10.01 -1.12
N THR A 303 -20.88 -9.06 -1.73
CA THR A 303 -19.72 -8.41 -1.11
C THR A 303 -20.12 -7.69 0.17
N LEU A 304 -21.20 -6.91 0.13
CA LEU A 304 -21.73 -6.21 1.31
C LEU A 304 -22.20 -7.17 2.40
N ALA A 305 -22.84 -8.30 2.04
CA ALA A 305 -23.24 -9.33 3.00
C ALA A 305 -22.01 -9.94 3.71
N ALA A 306 -20.99 -10.33 2.93
CA ALA A 306 -19.75 -10.87 3.48
C ALA A 306 -19.01 -9.85 4.37
N CYS A 307 -18.91 -8.59 3.94
CA CYS A 307 -18.32 -7.52 4.74
C CYS A 307 -19.04 -7.34 6.08
N ARG A 308 -20.39 -7.32 6.08
CA ARG A 308 -21.17 -7.16 7.32
C ARG A 308 -20.92 -8.30 8.29
N GLU A 309 -20.83 -9.52 7.78
CA GLU A 309 -20.58 -10.69 8.60
C GLU A 309 -19.18 -10.62 9.25
N VAL A 310 -18.14 -10.36 8.46
CA VAL A 310 -16.77 -10.24 9.00
C VAL A 310 -16.63 -9.05 9.94
N LEU A 311 -17.29 -7.91 9.66
CA LEU A 311 -17.26 -6.75 10.54
C LEU A 311 -18.00 -6.96 11.87
N ALA A 312 -18.89 -7.96 11.96
CA ALA A 312 -19.58 -8.28 13.22
C ALA A 312 -18.62 -8.91 14.25
N THR A 313 -17.59 -9.62 13.80
CA THR A 313 -16.58 -10.28 14.66
C THR A 313 -15.25 -9.52 14.68
N ASN A 314 -14.89 -8.87 13.57
CA ASN A 314 -13.73 -7.99 13.44
C ASN A 314 -14.15 -6.56 13.08
N PRO A 315 -14.74 -5.81 14.03
CA PRO A 315 -15.23 -4.45 13.78
C PRO A 315 -14.10 -3.43 13.58
N THR A 316 -12.84 -3.86 13.66
CA THR A 316 -11.69 -2.98 13.54
C THR A 316 -11.09 -2.95 12.13
N CYS A 317 -11.45 -3.88 11.24
CA CYS A 317 -10.88 -3.92 9.90
C CYS A 317 -11.40 -2.75 9.03
N MET A 318 -10.69 -1.62 9.03
CA MET A 318 -11.09 -0.41 8.31
C MET A 318 -11.12 -0.59 6.79
N TRP A 319 -10.32 -1.50 6.23
CA TRP A 319 -10.39 -1.86 4.82
C TRP A 319 -11.75 -2.45 4.45
N LEU A 320 -12.29 -3.36 5.28
CA LEU A 320 -13.62 -3.94 5.07
C LEU A 320 -14.73 -2.90 5.23
N MET A 321 -14.57 -1.92 6.13
CA MET A 321 -15.52 -0.81 6.25
C MET A 321 -15.53 0.08 4.99
N ASP A 322 -14.37 0.39 4.43
CA ASP A 322 -14.30 1.16 3.19
C ASP A 322 -14.87 0.37 2.00
N LEU A 323 -14.58 -0.93 1.91
CA LEU A 323 -15.17 -1.80 0.89
C LEU A 323 -16.69 -1.82 1.00
N ALA A 324 -17.23 -1.98 2.22
CA ALA A 324 -18.66 -1.94 2.46
C ALA A 324 -19.29 -0.58 2.14
N TYR A 325 -18.57 0.53 2.29
CA TYR A 325 -19.02 1.85 1.81
C TYR A 325 -19.13 1.88 0.27
N GLN A 326 -18.12 1.38 -0.44
CA GLN A 326 -18.08 1.44 -1.90
C GLN A 326 -19.26 0.70 -2.56
N ASP A 327 -19.66 -0.44 -1.99
CA ASP A 327 -20.62 -1.36 -2.59
C ASP A 327 -22.03 -1.24 -1.96
N SER A 328 -22.34 -0.14 -1.26
CA SER A 328 -23.61 0.01 -0.54
C SER A 328 -24.45 1.23 -0.91
N GLY A 329 -25.72 1.19 -0.49
CA GLY A 329 -26.69 2.27 -0.67
C GLY A 329 -26.64 3.35 0.42
N VAL A 330 -27.45 4.39 0.22
CA VAL A 330 -27.49 5.62 1.05
C VAL A 330 -27.53 5.33 2.56
N GLY A 331 -28.41 4.44 3.02
CA GLY A 331 -28.57 4.15 4.45
C GLY A 331 -27.29 3.57 5.09
N PHE A 332 -26.60 2.68 4.39
CA PHE A 332 -25.38 2.08 4.90
C PHE A 332 -24.17 3.01 4.73
N ASN A 333 -24.12 3.82 3.67
CA ASN A 333 -23.11 4.88 3.52
C ASN A 333 -23.19 5.91 4.66
N HIS A 334 -24.38 6.24 5.12
CA HIS A 334 -24.55 7.09 6.30
C HIS A 334 -23.91 6.47 7.55
N LEU A 335 -24.23 5.20 7.83
CA LEU A 335 -23.73 4.47 8.99
C LEU A 335 -22.22 4.27 8.93
N SER A 336 -21.68 3.78 7.82
CA SER A 336 -20.25 3.53 7.63
C SER A 336 -19.43 4.82 7.79
N THR A 337 -19.83 5.93 7.15
CA THR A 337 -19.12 7.21 7.29
C THR A 337 -19.17 7.80 8.70
N ALA A 338 -20.15 7.41 9.52
CA ALA A 338 -20.21 7.77 10.94
C ALA A 338 -19.40 6.81 11.84
N MET A 339 -19.30 5.54 11.47
CA MET A 339 -18.61 4.50 12.25
C MET A 339 -17.10 4.48 12.02
N MET A 340 -16.63 4.65 10.77
CA MET A 340 -15.20 4.54 10.43
C MET A 340 -14.28 5.39 11.32
N PRO A 341 -14.55 6.68 11.59
CA PRO A 341 -13.70 7.47 12.49
C PRO A 341 -13.66 6.93 13.92
N ARG A 342 -14.79 6.42 14.42
CA ARG A 342 -14.89 5.84 15.77
C ARG A 342 -14.11 4.55 15.88
N THR A 343 -14.20 3.70 14.85
CA THR A 343 -13.40 2.48 14.74
C THR A 343 -11.91 2.80 14.71
N HIS A 344 -11.50 3.80 13.93
CA HIS A 344 -10.11 4.23 13.88
C HIS A 344 -9.61 4.73 15.26
N SER A 345 -10.41 5.53 15.97
CA SER A 345 -10.10 5.93 17.34
C SER A 345 -9.98 4.74 18.29
N HIS A 346 -10.90 3.78 18.21
CA HIS A 346 -10.84 2.58 19.04
C HIS A 346 -9.56 1.77 18.77
N GLN A 347 -9.15 1.64 17.51
CA GLN A 347 -7.87 1.00 17.16
C GLN A 347 -6.68 1.75 17.74
N LEU A 348 -6.67 3.08 17.69
CA LEU A 348 -5.59 3.86 18.28
C LEU A 348 -5.50 3.62 19.79
N LEU A 349 -6.61 3.58 20.51
CA LEU A 349 -6.59 3.32 21.95
C LEU A 349 -6.14 1.91 22.31
N THR A 350 -6.50 0.91 21.50
CA THR A 350 -6.30 -0.51 21.84
C THR A 350 -5.01 -1.09 21.28
N CYS A 351 -4.52 -0.59 20.14
CA CYS A 351 -3.37 -1.15 19.45
C CYS A 351 -2.14 -0.24 19.48
N LEU A 352 -2.31 1.09 19.46
CA LEU A 352 -1.17 2.01 19.43
C LEU A 352 -0.26 1.90 20.67
N PRO A 353 -0.77 1.70 21.91
CA PRO A 353 0.08 1.49 23.09
C PRO A 353 1.04 0.29 22.96
N GLY A 354 0.70 -0.67 22.10
CA GLY A 354 1.58 -1.80 21.82
C GLY A 354 2.74 -1.48 20.89
N VAL A 355 2.70 -0.39 20.12
CA VAL A 355 3.75 -0.05 19.13
C VAL A 355 5.09 0.19 19.81
N ALA A 356 6.14 -0.46 19.29
CA ALA A 356 7.48 -0.35 19.86
C ALA A 356 8.01 1.09 19.79
N ASP A 357 8.67 1.52 20.86
CA ASP A 357 9.24 2.86 21.04
C ASP A 357 8.21 4.00 20.92
N LEU A 358 6.97 3.77 21.38
CA LEU A 358 5.96 4.82 21.42
C LEU A 358 6.38 5.94 22.39
N PRO A 359 6.42 7.21 21.96
CA PRO A 359 6.79 8.32 22.86
C PRO A 359 5.83 8.44 24.04
N GLU A 360 6.36 8.73 25.23
CA GLU A 360 5.59 8.89 26.47
C GLU A 360 4.47 9.93 26.31
N GLU A 361 4.77 11.07 25.68
CA GLU A 361 3.78 12.12 25.37
C GLU A 361 2.58 11.60 24.56
N VAL A 362 2.81 10.67 23.63
CA VAL A 362 1.75 10.06 22.82
C VAL A 362 0.96 9.06 23.65
N ALA A 363 1.64 8.27 24.48
CA ALA A 363 1.00 7.31 25.38
C ALA A 363 0.09 8.01 26.42
N GLU A 364 0.58 9.08 27.06
CA GLU A 364 -0.19 9.94 27.96
C GLU A 364 -1.39 10.55 27.24
N SER A 365 -1.16 11.09 26.03
CA SER A 365 -2.23 11.67 25.21
C SER A 365 -3.34 10.67 24.91
N LEU A 366 -3.04 9.38 24.72
CA LEU A 366 -4.04 8.33 24.53
C LEU A 366 -4.77 8.00 25.83
N ALA A 367 -4.05 7.87 26.95
CA ALA A 367 -4.61 7.53 28.25
C ALA A 367 -5.61 8.59 28.75
N ASP A 368 -5.30 9.87 28.52
CA ASP A 368 -6.12 11.00 28.97
C ASP A 368 -7.29 11.34 28.04
N THR A 369 -7.44 10.63 26.91
CA THR A 369 -8.46 11.01 25.95
C THR A 369 -9.87 10.60 26.40
N ASP A 370 -10.73 11.60 26.59
CA ASP A 370 -12.19 11.42 26.70
C ASP A 370 -12.76 10.70 25.45
N PRO A 371 -13.44 9.55 25.59
CA PRO A 371 -14.13 8.86 24.50
C PRO A 371 -15.02 9.76 23.62
N LEU A 372 -15.57 10.85 24.16
CA LEU A 372 -16.38 11.81 23.41
C LEU A 372 -15.56 12.82 22.58
N ALA A 373 -14.29 13.04 22.92
CA ALA A 373 -13.37 13.97 22.26
C ALA A 373 -12.41 13.28 21.28
N MET A 374 -12.72 12.04 20.88
CA MET A 374 -11.84 11.16 20.13
C MET A 374 -11.38 11.70 18.78
N ASP A 375 -12.20 12.47 18.08
CA ASP A 375 -11.84 13.07 16.79
C ASP A 375 -10.63 14.03 16.92
N ALA A 376 -10.64 14.88 17.96
CA ALA A 376 -9.55 15.81 18.22
C ALA A 376 -8.26 15.07 18.67
N ALA A 377 -8.42 13.96 19.39
CA ALA A 377 -7.29 13.15 19.83
C ALA A 377 -6.57 12.46 18.66
N ARG A 378 -7.29 11.93 17.66
CA ARG A 378 -6.64 11.34 16.47
C ARG A 378 -5.71 12.32 15.78
N VAL A 379 -6.15 13.58 15.65
CA VAL A 379 -5.34 14.65 15.02
C VAL A 379 -4.13 14.99 15.86
N ARG A 380 -4.29 15.15 17.19
CA ARG A 380 -3.15 15.39 18.09
C ARG A 380 -2.12 14.26 18.02
N VAL A 381 -2.58 13.01 18.18
CA VAL A 381 -1.72 11.81 18.14
C VAL A 381 -0.96 11.72 16.82
N ALA A 382 -1.63 11.94 15.68
CA ALA A 382 -0.97 11.97 14.38
C ALA A 382 0.13 13.05 14.32
N ASN A 383 -0.17 14.27 14.77
CA ASN A 383 0.79 15.37 14.75
C ASN A 383 1.99 15.13 15.68
N GLN A 384 1.76 14.58 16.87
CA GLN A 384 2.83 14.21 17.81
C GLN A 384 3.73 13.13 17.21
N LEU A 385 3.16 12.08 16.62
CA LEU A 385 3.93 11.04 15.95
C LEU A 385 4.74 11.58 14.75
N ILE A 386 4.16 12.51 13.97
CA ILE A 386 4.87 13.20 12.88
C ILE A 386 6.07 13.98 13.41
N ALA A 387 5.86 14.81 14.44
CA ALA A 387 6.92 15.63 15.01
C ALA A 387 8.03 14.79 15.65
N GLN A 388 7.68 13.80 16.48
CA GLN A 388 8.65 12.91 17.13
C GLN A 388 9.37 11.98 16.14
N GLY A 389 8.77 11.75 14.97
CA GLY A 389 9.33 10.92 13.92
C GLY A 389 10.35 11.60 13.01
N GLU A 390 10.55 12.92 13.12
CA GLU A 390 11.55 13.63 12.30
C GLU A 390 12.95 13.03 12.52
N ASP A 391 13.31 12.80 13.78
CA ASP A 391 14.60 12.24 14.20
C ASP A 391 14.57 10.72 14.45
N ASP A 392 13.43 10.05 14.26
CA ASP A 392 13.29 8.61 14.51
C ASP A 392 14.08 7.77 13.50
N ARG A 393 15.11 7.07 13.97
CA ARG A 393 15.98 6.23 13.13
C ARG A 393 15.41 4.83 12.87
N GLN A 394 14.30 4.47 13.51
CA GLN A 394 13.65 3.19 13.28
C GLN A 394 13.00 3.12 11.90
N GLU A 395 12.82 1.89 11.41
CA GLU A 395 12.06 1.63 10.19
C GLU A 395 10.84 0.76 10.50
N PRO A 396 9.65 1.13 10.03
CA PRO A 396 9.34 2.42 9.46
C PRO A 396 9.13 3.45 10.58
N SER A 397 9.39 4.73 10.29
CA SER A 397 9.45 5.80 11.30
C SER A 397 8.10 6.09 11.97
N LEU A 398 8.12 6.69 13.16
CA LEU A 398 6.92 7.23 13.82
C LEU A 398 6.22 8.28 12.95
N ALA A 399 6.99 9.04 12.15
CA ALA A 399 6.41 10.04 11.25
C ALA A 399 5.56 9.38 10.17
N LEU A 400 6.04 8.27 9.63
CA LEU A 400 5.30 7.48 8.67
C LEU A 400 3.98 6.95 9.27
N LEU A 401 4.02 6.44 10.51
CA LEU A 401 2.82 6.00 11.23
C LEU A 401 1.82 7.16 11.43
N GLY A 402 2.30 8.33 11.88
CA GLY A 402 1.48 9.52 12.03
C GLY A 402 0.85 9.98 10.70
N ARG A 403 1.61 9.94 9.60
CA ARG A 403 1.09 10.17 8.24
C ARG A 403 0.06 9.12 7.81
N GLY A 404 0.12 7.90 8.35
CA GLY A 404 -0.90 6.86 8.17
C GLY A 404 -2.22 7.20 8.85
N ILE A 405 -2.16 7.67 10.08
CA ILE A 405 -3.34 8.12 10.83
C ILE A 405 -3.97 9.32 10.11
N GLU A 406 -3.15 10.27 9.66
CA GLU A 406 -3.60 11.43 8.89
C GLU A 406 -4.30 11.03 7.58
N ALA A 407 -3.75 10.06 6.84
CA ALA A 407 -4.38 9.58 5.60
C ALA A 407 -5.73 8.89 5.85
N TRP A 408 -5.88 8.12 6.93
CA TRP A 408 -7.17 7.55 7.31
C TRP A 408 -8.17 8.64 7.71
N ASN A 409 -7.75 9.65 8.48
CA ASN A 409 -8.60 10.80 8.81
C ASN A 409 -9.09 11.53 7.55
N ALA A 410 -8.19 11.78 6.59
CA ALA A 410 -8.53 12.38 5.30
C ALA A 410 -9.50 11.52 4.49
N LEU A 411 -9.28 10.21 4.42
CA LEU A 411 -10.20 9.28 3.77
C LEU A 411 -11.59 9.35 4.42
N HIS A 412 -11.69 9.31 5.75
CA HIS A 412 -12.98 9.38 6.44
C HIS A 412 -13.74 10.67 6.13
N ALA A 413 -13.03 11.82 6.19
CA ALA A 413 -13.63 13.11 5.89
C ALA A 413 -14.13 13.17 4.43
N ALA A 414 -13.31 12.67 3.50
CA ALA A 414 -13.64 12.65 2.09
C ALA A 414 -14.80 11.70 1.77
N ARG A 415 -14.89 10.52 2.40
CA ARG A 415 -16.02 9.59 2.28
C ARG A 415 -17.32 10.21 2.79
N ARG A 416 -17.26 10.95 3.91
CA ARG A 416 -18.40 11.68 4.46
C ARG A 416 -18.85 12.81 3.54
N GLY A 417 -17.93 13.62 3.02
CA GLY A 417 -18.24 14.68 2.07
C GLY A 417 -18.83 14.14 0.77
N LEU A 418 -18.27 13.06 0.21
CA LEU A 418 -18.82 12.36 -0.96
C LEU A 418 -20.26 11.87 -0.71
N PHE A 419 -20.51 11.29 0.47
CA PHE A 419 -21.85 10.84 0.84
C PHE A 419 -22.85 12.01 0.87
N VAL A 420 -22.52 13.11 1.57
CA VAL A 420 -23.41 14.29 1.64
C VAL A 420 -23.63 14.90 0.25
N LYS A 421 -22.55 15.04 -0.54
CA LYS A 421 -22.59 15.67 -1.86
C LYS A 421 -23.33 14.83 -2.90
N HIS A 422 -22.96 13.56 -3.04
CA HIS A 422 -23.42 12.72 -4.15
C HIS A 422 -24.52 11.73 -3.78
N SER A 423 -24.55 11.22 -2.54
CA SER A 423 -25.62 10.31 -2.11
C SER A 423 -26.86 11.05 -1.60
N LEU A 424 -26.69 12.19 -0.91
CA LEU A 424 -27.82 13.01 -0.47
C LEU A 424 -28.16 14.16 -1.42
N GLY A 425 -27.30 14.48 -2.39
CA GLY A 425 -27.51 15.57 -3.35
C GLY A 425 -27.51 16.96 -2.70
N ARG A 426 -26.79 17.14 -1.58
CA ARG A 426 -26.75 18.40 -0.82
C ARG A 426 -25.37 19.06 -0.93
N SER A 427 -25.27 20.35 -0.59
CA SER A 427 -23.95 20.94 -0.34
C SER A 427 -23.30 20.23 0.86
N ALA A 428 -22.00 19.91 0.74
CA ALA A 428 -21.22 19.36 1.83
C ALA A 428 -20.39 20.44 2.57
N GLU A 429 -20.55 21.73 2.23
CA GLU A 429 -19.79 22.85 2.79
C GLU A 429 -19.71 22.84 4.32
N ASP A 430 -20.85 22.86 5.02
CA ASP A 430 -20.90 22.85 6.49
C ASP A 430 -20.20 21.61 7.08
N GLU A 431 -20.38 20.46 6.43
CA GLU A 431 -19.80 19.20 6.88
C GLU A 431 -18.28 19.17 6.66
N MET A 432 -17.81 19.71 5.54
CA MET A 432 -16.39 19.81 5.24
C MET A 432 -15.70 20.82 6.15
N LEU A 433 -16.33 21.96 6.45
CA LEU A 433 -15.84 22.93 7.43
C LEU A 433 -15.71 22.30 8.82
N ARG A 434 -16.70 21.50 9.24
CA ARG A 434 -16.65 20.75 10.50
C ARG A 434 -15.52 19.72 10.54
N LEU A 435 -15.23 19.08 9.41
CA LEU A 435 -14.23 18.02 9.29
C LEU A 435 -12.82 18.52 8.95
N GLU A 436 -12.68 19.78 8.52
CA GLU A 436 -11.41 20.39 8.11
C GLU A 436 -10.26 20.16 9.10
N PRO A 437 -10.45 20.29 10.43
CA PRO A 437 -9.37 20.02 11.39
C PRO A 437 -8.78 18.62 11.29
N GLN A 438 -9.52 17.64 10.73
CA GLN A 438 -9.08 16.25 10.62
C GLN A 438 -8.14 16.00 9.43
N PHE A 439 -8.15 16.85 8.41
CA PHE A 439 -7.41 16.60 7.17
C PHE A 439 -6.62 17.80 6.63
N LYS A 440 -6.78 19.02 7.17
CA LYS A 440 -6.13 20.23 6.62
C LYS A 440 -4.61 20.17 6.47
N ASN A 441 -3.94 19.36 7.29
CA ASN A 441 -2.49 19.19 7.25
C ASN A 441 -2.05 18.08 6.27
N TYR A 442 -3.00 17.29 5.76
CA TYR A 442 -2.71 16.18 4.86
C TYR A 442 -2.29 16.72 3.50
N PRO A 443 -1.23 16.19 2.85
CA PRO A 443 -0.76 16.73 1.58
C PRO A 443 -1.78 16.70 0.43
N LEU A 444 -2.81 15.84 0.51
CA LEU A 444 -3.90 15.78 -0.46
C LEU A 444 -5.18 16.50 0.02
N ALA A 445 -5.11 17.29 1.10
CA ALA A 445 -6.24 18.10 1.61
C ALA A 445 -6.91 18.96 0.53
N PRO A 446 -6.18 19.62 -0.40
CA PRO A 446 -6.82 20.40 -1.46
C PRO A 446 -7.84 19.64 -2.30
N LEU A 447 -7.64 18.32 -2.48
CA LEU A 447 -8.61 17.48 -3.20
C LEU A 447 -9.85 17.21 -2.35
N VAL A 448 -9.67 16.99 -1.05
CA VAL A 448 -10.78 16.79 -0.11
C VAL A 448 -11.64 18.07 0.00
N GLN A 449 -11.01 19.25 0.04
CA GLN A 449 -11.70 20.54 0.11
C GLN A 449 -12.58 20.81 -1.12
N THR A 450 -12.32 20.19 -2.28
CA THR A 450 -13.22 20.34 -3.45
C THR A 450 -14.65 19.83 -3.21
N LEU A 451 -14.86 19.03 -2.16
CA LEU A 451 -16.18 18.57 -1.75
C LEU A 451 -17.05 19.70 -1.16
N GLU A 452 -16.45 20.82 -0.71
CA GLU A 452 -17.18 22.03 -0.29
C GLU A 452 -17.96 22.66 -1.45
N ALA A 453 -17.44 22.58 -2.67
CA ALA A 453 -18.12 23.14 -3.83
C ALA A 453 -19.46 22.40 -4.06
N PRO A 454 -20.57 23.12 -4.26
CA PRO A 454 -21.87 22.48 -4.43
C PRO A 454 -21.92 21.59 -5.70
N PRO A 455 -22.83 20.61 -5.77
CA PRO A 455 -23.09 19.87 -7.01
C PRO A 455 -23.36 20.83 -8.17
N GLY A 456 -22.65 20.65 -9.29
CA GLY A 456 -22.79 21.50 -10.48
C GLY A 456 -22.06 22.86 -10.43
N ALA A 457 -21.19 23.09 -9.44
CA ALA A 457 -20.34 24.29 -9.39
C ALA A 457 -19.49 24.47 -10.65
N ASN A 458 -19.17 25.72 -10.98
CA ASN A 458 -18.35 26.05 -12.14
C ASN A 458 -16.90 25.56 -11.91
N PRO A 459 -16.19 25.12 -12.97
CA PRO A 459 -14.75 24.85 -12.94
C PRO A 459 -13.90 25.88 -12.17
N ALA A 460 -14.22 27.17 -12.32
CA ALA A 460 -13.54 28.27 -11.61
C ALA A 460 -13.69 28.19 -10.09
N ASP A 461 -14.79 27.64 -9.58
CA ASP A 461 -15.05 27.50 -8.14
C ASP A 461 -14.12 26.47 -7.49
N TYR A 462 -13.58 25.53 -8.27
CA TYR A 462 -12.62 24.53 -7.81
C TYR A 462 -11.18 25.06 -7.77
N ALA A 463 -10.88 26.12 -8.53
CA ALA A 463 -9.52 26.66 -8.66
C ALA A 463 -8.95 27.18 -7.33
N LYS A 464 -9.81 27.69 -6.43
CA LYS A 464 -9.39 28.17 -5.10
C LYS A 464 -8.79 27.06 -4.22
N PHE A 465 -9.21 25.82 -4.43
CA PHE A 465 -8.67 24.66 -3.72
C PHE A 465 -7.52 24.02 -4.51
N LEU A 466 -7.76 23.73 -5.79
CA LEU A 466 -6.84 22.96 -6.64
C LEU A 466 -5.60 23.75 -7.07
N GLY A 467 -5.64 25.08 -7.07
CA GLY A 467 -4.52 25.92 -7.52
C GLY A 467 -3.24 25.72 -6.71
N ALA A 468 -3.36 25.30 -5.45
CA ALA A 468 -2.23 24.94 -4.59
C ALA A 468 -1.71 23.52 -4.83
N TYR A 469 -2.55 22.62 -5.38
CA TYR A 469 -2.21 21.22 -5.59
C TYR A 469 -1.33 21.04 -6.83
N ARG A 470 -0.20 20.37 -6.66
CA ARG A 470 0.67 19.95 -7.77
C ARG A 470 0.57 18.45 -7.92
N PHE A 471 0.06 18.00 -9.06
CA PHE A 471 0.09 16.59 -9.40
C PHE A 471 1.52 16.20 -9.78
N VAL A 472 2.14 15.32 -8.99
CA VAL A 472 3.53 14.91 -9.23
C VAL A 472 3.58 13.74 -10.21
N ASP A 473 2.74 12.72 -9.99
CA ASP A 473 2.56 11.58 -10.88
C ASP A 473 1.18 10.91 -10.70
N GLY A 474 0.80 10.04 -11.65
CA GLY A 474 -0.45 9.26 -11.59
C GLY A 474 -0.44 8.15 -10.57
N ALA A 475 0.71 7.92 -9.95
CA ALA A 475 0.80 7.10 -8.78
C ALA A 475 0.13 7.85 -7.60
N GLY A 476 0.34 9.17 -7.45
CA GLY A 476 -0.05 9.99 -6.30
C GLY A 476 -1.52 10.04 -5.82
N LEU A 477 -2.51 9.43 -6.49
CA LEU A 477 -3.95 9.50 -6.08
C LEU A 477 -4.67 8.14 -6.07
N GLY A 478 -4.03 7.16 -5.44
CA GLY A 478 -4.45 5.75 -5.38
C GLY A 478 -5.67 5.40 -4.53
N ALA A 479 -6.75 6.19 -4.52
CA ALA A 479 -8.12 5.73 -4.14
C ALA A 479 -9.23 6.74 -4.44
N PHE A 480 -8.91 8.00 -4.75
CA PHE A 480 -9.89 9.05 -5.01
C PHE A 480 -10.11 9.34 -6.50
N TYR A 481 -10.12 8.27 -7.30
CA TYR A 481 -10.69 8.32 -8.64
C TYR A 481 -12.09 8.93 -8.61
N GLU A 482 -12.89 8.69 -7.58
CA GLU A 482 -14.26 9.23 -7.50
C GLU A 482 -14.33 10.76 -7.31
N ILE A 483 -13.52 11.36 -6.43
CA ILE A 483 -13.43 12.84 -6.35
C ILE A 483 -12.89 13.37 -7.67
N THR A 484 -11.78 12.82 -8.15
CA THR A 484 -11.18 13.33 -9.38
C THR A 484 -12.09 13.14 -10.60
N ARG A 485 -12.96 12.13 -10.64
CA ARG A 485 -13.98 11.87 -11.69
C ARG A 485 -15.19 12.78 -11.59
N SER A 486 -15.51 13.32 -10.42
CA SER A 486 -16.66 14.22 -10.24
C SER A 486 -16.35 15.69 -10.50
N LEU A 487 -15.07 16.07 -10.60
CA LEU A 487 -14.63 17.42 -10.97
C LEU A 487 -15.00 17.80 -12.42
N PRO A 488 -15.01 19.08 -12.79
CA PRO A 488 -15.12 19.48 -14.21
C PRO A 488 -13.84 19.16 -15.01
N ASP A 489 -13.95 18.92 -16.31
CA ASP A 489 -12.80 18.56 -17.17
C ASP A 489 -11.75 19.67 -17.30
N ASP A 490 -12.21 20.92 -17.29
CA ASP A 490 -11.43 22.15 -17.41
C ASP A 490 -10.99 22.74 -16.06
N ALA A 491 -11.37 22.12 -14.94
CA ALA A 491 -10.75 22.43 -13.66
C ALA A 491 -9.24 22.16 -13.76
N ALA A 492 -8.43 23.04 -13.16
CA ALA A 492 -6.98 22.98 -13.26
C ALA A 492 -6.34 22.77 -11.89
N VAL A 493 -5.32 21.90 -11.86
CA VAL A 493 -4.31 21.86 -10.80
C VAL A 493 -3.09 22.65 -11.28
N ARG A 494 -2.09 22.88 -10.42
CA ARG A 494 -0.96 23.77 -10.68
C ARG A 494 -0.22 23.52 -12.01
N ASN A 495 -0.19 22.27 -12.49
CA ASN A 495 0.63 21.87 -13.64
C ASN A 495 -0.12 21.14 -14.77
N MET A 496 -1.44 20.94 -14.67
CA MET A 496 -2.25 20.29 -15.71
C MET A 496 -3.76 20.44 -15.46
N THR A 497 -4.58 20.06 -16.44
CA THR A 497 -6.04 19.98 -16.29
C THR A 497 -6.46 18.72 -15.53
N ILE A 498 -7.65 18.71 -14.94
CA ILE A 498 -8.23 17.51 -14.32
C ILE A 498 -8.46 16.40 -15.35
N LEU A 499 -8.78 16.74 -16.60
CA LEU A 499 -8.87 15.75 -17.68
C LEU A 499 -7.52 15.03 -17.91
N ASP A 500 -6.41 15.77 -17.84
CA ASP A 500 -5.07 15.19 -17.92
C ASP A 500 -4.74 14.33 -16.69
N VAL A 501 -5.14 14.78 -15.49
CA VAL A 501 -5.02 13.98 -14.25
C VAL A 501 -5.80 12.67 -14.38
N ARG A 502 -7.06 12.69 -14.82
CA ARG A 502 -7.88 11.49 -15.02
C ARG A 502 -7.26 10.52 -16.01
N ARG A 503 -6.72 11.05 -17.11
CA ARG A 503 -6.02 10.25 -18.10
C ARG A 503 -4.79 9.60 -17.47
N ALA A 504 -3.99 10.37 -16.75
CA ALA A 504 -2.82 9.84 -16.03
C ALA A 504 -3.22 8.78 -14.99
N LEU A 505 -4.26 9.01 -14.19
CA LEU A 505 -4.75 8.05 -13.19
C LEU A 505 -5.27 6.77 -13.82
N ARG A 506 -5.98 6.87 -14.96
CA ARG A 506 -6.43 5.69 -15.72
C ARG A 506 -5.24 4.90 -16.25
N ASP A 507 -4.24 5.59 -16.80
CA ASP A 507 -3.02 4.98 -17.34
C ASP A 507 -2.09 4.44 -16.22
N SER A 508 -2.24 4.91 -14.99
CA SER A 508 -1.41 4.55 -13.82
C SER A 508 -2.07 3.54 -12.87
N ARG A 509 -3.35 3.19 -13.08
CA ARG A 509 -4.08 2.31 -12.17
C ARG A 509 -3.44 0.92 -12.21
N SER A 510 -2.83 0.50 -11.11
CA SER A 510 -2.30 -0.86 -10.97
C SER A 510 -3.47 -1.85 -11.08
N GLN A 511 -3.52 -2.62 -12.16
CA GLN A 511 -4.62 -3.55 -12.44
C GLN A 511 -4.42 -4.94 -11.82
N VAL A 512 -3.58 -5.08 -10.79
CA VAL A 512 -3.09 -6.39 -10.30
C VAL A 512 -4.23 -7.37 -9.94
N GLU A 513 -5.34 -6.89 -9.36
CA GLU A 513 -6.50 -7.76 -9.03
C GLU A 513 -7.57 -7.83 -10.13
N ASN A 514 -7.93 -6.71 -10.76
CA ASN A 514 -9.03 -6.69 -11.74
C ASN A 514 -8.70 -7.45 -13.04
N ASP A 515 -7.42 -7.52 -13.39
CA ASP A 515 -6.97 -8.20 -14.60
C ASP A 515 -7.15 -9.72 -14.55
N VAL A 516 -7.28 -10.32 -13.36
CA VAL A 516 -7.57 -11.76 -13.21
C VAL A 516 -9.04 -12.05 -13.56
N SER A 517 -9.98 -11.20 -13.16
CA SER A 517 -11.41 -11.35 -13.51
C SER A 517 -11.65 -11.14 -15.02
N ASP A 518 -10.99 -10.14 -15.61
CA ASP A 518 -11.07 -9.86 -17.06
C ASP A 518 -10.30 -10.90 -17.92
N ALA A 519 -9.22 -11.49 -17.41
CA ALA A 519 -8.52 -12.56 -18.10
C ALA A 519 -9.28 -13.89 -18.02
N MET A 520 -9.89 -14.23 -16.87
CA MET A 520 -10.65 -15.47 -16.71
C MET A 520 -12.00 -15.46 -17.43
N SER A 521 -12.61 -14.29 -17.66
CA SER A 521 -13.84 -14.17 -18.46
C SER A 521 -13.62 -14.22 -19.97
N ARG A 522 -12.36 -14.17 -20.43
CA ARG A 522 -11.97 -14.26 -21.85
C ARG A 522 -11.47 -15.65 -22.27
N TRP A 523 -11.44 -16.60 -21.34
CA TRP A 523 -11.20 -18.03 -21.57
C TRP A 523 -12.47 -18.80 -21.22
#